data_AF-A0A109UZQ5-F1
#
_entry.id   AF-A0A109UZQ5-F1
#
_cell.length_a   1.000
_cell.length_b   1.000
_cell.length_c   1.000
_cell.angle_alpha   90.00
_cell.angle_beta   90.00
_cell.angle_gamma   90.00
#
_symmetry.space_group_name_H-M   'P 1'
#
loop_
_entity.id
_entity.type
_entity.pdbx_description
1 polymer ?
#
loop_
_entity_poly.entity_id
_entity_poly.type
_entity_poly.pdbx_seq_one_letter_code
_entity_poly.pdbx_strand_id
1 'polypeptide(L)'
;MAKISYDSVSRFIEAKIPKDIEDEMLLAYSTCTDNQDDLTISDVSRFFKELHLPEEWYKLVDKQRICIDGTEVVDFEKLLSVTYRLLTFMDNERVIDDQWSLIVSYAGRLDRFPNTELRKQVLSLKDLQRCSSQLSMEPQQTLEMLACATEGRKVYITYLDFAYLLGKLGYLRY
;
A
#
# COMPACT_ATOMS: atom_id res chain seq x y z
N MET A 1 15.59 -9.56 19.28
CA MET A 1 14.44 -9.14 18.46
C MET A 1 13.53 -8.29 19.34
N ALA A 2 13.31 -7.02 18.99
CA ALA A 2 12.37 -6.18 19.73
C ALA A 2 10.96 -6.76 19.59
N LYS A 3 10.22 -6.86 20.70
CA LYS A 3 8.87 -7.42 20.73
C LYS A 3 7.94 -6.40 20.05
N ILE A 4 7.40 -6.74 18.88
CA ILE A 4 6.42 -5.89 18.20
C ILE A 4 5.19 -5.79 19.11
N SER A 5 4.91 -4.61 19.62
CA SER A 5 3.74 -4.33 20.45
C SER A 5 2.58 -3.84 19.59
N TYR A 6 1.35 -4.02 20.07
CA TYR A 6 0.16 -3.44 19.44
C TYR A 6 0.32 -1.93 19.22
N ASP A 7 0.91 -1.23 20.19
CA ASP A 7 1.23 0.20 20.09
C ASP A 7 2.10 0.54 18.87
N SER A 8 3.00 -0.37 18.46
CA SER A 8 3.87 -0.14 17.29
C SER A 8 3.08 -0.17 15.99
N VAL A 9 2.06 -1.04 15.91
CA VAL A 9 1.15 -1.14 14.75
C VAL A 9 0.23 0.07 14.69
N SER A 10 -0.38 0.45 15.82
CA SER A 10 -1.30 1.59 15.88
C SER A 10 -0.61 2.90 15.53
N ARG A 11 0.65 3.11 15.94
CA ARG A 11 1.42 4.33 15.61
C ARG A 11 1.52 4.58 14.11
N PHE A 12 1.71 3.56 13.28
CA PHE A 12 1.77 3.73 11.83
C PHE A 12 0.40 3.99 11.23
N ILE A 13 -0.65 3.31 11.71
CA ILE A 13 -2.01 3.48 11.18
C ILE A 13 -2.54 4.88 11.52
N GLU A 14 -2.35 5.30 12.77
CA GLU A 14 -2.85 6.55 13.35
C GLU A 14 -1.85 7.72 13.21
N ALA A 15 -0.75 7.54 12.47
CA ALA A 15 0.22 8.59 12.27
C ALA A 15 -0.44 9.81 11.64
N LYS A 16 -0.38 10.94 12.36
CA LYS A 16 -0.95 12.21 11.95
C LYS A 16 -0.25 12.72 10.71
N ILE A 17 -1.04 13.23 9.79
CA ILE A 17 -0.54 13.90 8.60
C ILE A 17 0.08 15.23 9.07
N PRO A 18 1.34 15.53 8.72
CA PRO A 18 1.94 16.84 8.94
C PRO A 18 1.07 17.94 8.31
N LYS A 19 0.90 19.06 9.02
CA LYS A 19 -0.06 20.09 8.63
C LYS A 19 0.24 20.69 7.26
N ASP A 20 1.51 20.90 6.95
CA ASP A 20 1.99 21.36 5.65
C ASP A 20 1.58 20.41 4.52
N ILE A 21 1.74 19.09 4.72
CA ILE A 21 1.31 18.08 3.75
C ILE A 21 -0.22 18.05 3.65
N GLU A 22 -0.92 18.15 4.77
CA GLU A 22 -2.38 18.22 4.81
C GLU A 22 -2.93 19.43 4.04
N ASP A 23 -2.33 20.61 4.25
CA ASP A 23 -2.69 21.87 3.57
C ASP A 23 -2.48 21.75 2.04
N GLU A 24 -1.40 21.10 1.59
CA GLU A 24 -1.17 20.83 0.17
C GLU A 24 -2.20 19.87 -0.43
N MET A 25 -2.52 18.78 0.27
CA MET A 25 -3.56 17.85 -0.17
C MET A 25 -4.95 18.49 -0.22
N LEU A 26 -5.27 19.36 0.74
CA LEU A 26 -6.50 20.13 0.76
C LEU A 26 -6.60 21.07 -0.46
N LEU A 27 -5.51 21.74 -0.80
CA LEU A 27 -5.44 22.62 -1.97
C LEU A 27 -5.62 21.84 -3.29
N ALA A 28 -4.98 20.68 -3.41
CA ALA A 28 -5.14 19.80 -4.56
C ALA A 28 -6.58 19.26 -4.67
N TYR A 29 -7.18 18.89 -3.53
CA TYR A 29 -8.57 18.44 -3.46
C TYR A 29 -9.52 19.55 -3.91
N SER A 30 -9.40 20.77 -3.35
CA SER A 30 -10.27 21.90 -3.71
C SER A 30 -10.17 22.25 -5.19
N THR A 31 -8.97 22.18 -5.76
CA THR A 31 -8.74 22.42 -7.20
C THR A 31 -9.44 21.37 -8.06
N CYS A 32 -9.56 20.13 -7.58
CA CYS A 32 -10.27 19.08 -8.28
C CYS A 32 -11.80 19.16 -8.11
N THR A 33 -12.31 19.71 -7.00
CA THR A 33 -13.75 19.83 -6.71
C THR A 33 -14.37 21.19 -7.07
N ASP A 34 -13.60 22.15 -7.58
CA ASP A 34 -14.05 23.53 -7.83
C ASP A 34 -15.33 23.64 -8.70
N ASN A 35 -15.66 22.60 -9.49
CA ASN A 35 -16.86 22.57 -10.34
C ASN A 35 -17.69 21.27 -10.21
N GLN A 36 -17.54 20.53 -9.10
CA GLN A 36 -18.28 19.29 -8.87
C GLN A 36 -18.51 19.04 -7.38
N ASP A 37 -19.65 18.43 -7.05
CA ASP A 37 -20.02 18.17 -5.66
C ASP A 37 -19.10 17.10 -5.02
N ASP A 38 -18.82 16.02 -5.73
CA ASP A 38 -18.02 14.89 -5.24
C ASP A 38 -16.91 14.49 -6.22
N LEU A 39 -15.76 14.05 -5.69
CA LEU A 39 -14.76 13.36 -6.50
C LEU A 39 -15.18 11.92 -6.76
N THR A 40 -14.99 11.47 -7.99
CA THR A 40 -15.17 10.06 -8.36
C THR A 40 -13.82 9.38 -8.63
N ILE A 41 -13.86 8.06 -8.74
CA ILE A 41 -12.70 7.21 -9.03
C ILE A 41 -11.94 7.60 -10.31
N SER A 42 -12.59 8.26 -11.27
CA SER A 42 -11.97 8.75 -12.52
C SER A 42 -11.16 10.03 -12.28
N ASP A 43 -11.53 10.83 -11.28
CA ASP A 43 -10.89 12.11 -10.91
C ASP A 43 -9.65 11.92 -10.04
N VAL A 44 -9.51 10.77 -9.38
CA VAL A 44 -8.38 10.45 -8.49
C VAL A 44 -7.03 10.64 -9.17
N SER A 45 -6.92 10.27 -10.44
CA SER A 45 -5.66 10.46 -11.19
C SER A 45 -5.34 11.93 -11.42
N ARG A 46 -6.34 12.81 -11.51
CA ARG A 46 -6.15 14.26 -11.58
C ARG A 46 -5.64 14.78 -10.24
N PHE A 47 -6.27 14.38 -9.13
CA PHE A 47 -5.82 14.76 -7.78
C PHE A 47 -4.35 14.45 -7.54
N PHE A 48 -3.89 13.22 -7.86
CA PHE A 48 -2.49 12.86 -7.68
C PHE A 48 -1.53 13.63 -8.61
N LYS A 49 -2.00 14.04 -9.80
CA LYS A 49 -1.22 14.89 -10.72
C LYS A 49 -1.09 16.33 -10.23
N GLU A 50 -2.12 16.88 -9.60
CA GLU A 50 -2.05 18.21 -8.94
C GLU A 50 -1.02 18.22 -7.81
N LEU A 51 -0.88 17.09 -7.10
CA LEU A 51 0.18 16.88 -6.10
C LEU A 51 1.54 16.53 -6.70
N HIS A 52 1.66 16.52 -8.03
CA HIS A 52 2.87 16.13 -8.76
C HIS A 52 3.41 14.74 -8.38
N LEU A 53 2.53 13.82 -7.97
CA LEU A 53 2.94 12.46 -7.66
C LEU A 53 3.26 11.67 -8.94
N PRO A 54 4.34 10.87 -8.95
CA PRO A 54 4.68 10.05 -10.10
C PRO A 54 3.62 8.99 -10.39
N GLU A 55 3.37 8.77 -11.68
CA GLU A 55 2.30 7.88 -12.14
C GLU A 55 2.52 6.41 -11.78
N GLU A 56 3.78 5.99 -11.74
CA GLU A 56 4.18 4.66 -11.31
C GLU A 56 3.78 4.33 -9.87
N TRP A 57 3.55 5.35 -9.03
CA TRP A 57 3.16 5.17 -7.64
C TRP A 57 1.65 5.17 -7.47
N TYR A 58 0.97 6.20 -7.98
CA TYR A 58 -0.48 6.29 -7.76
C TYR A 58 -1.28 5.23 -8.54
N LYS A 59 -0.72 4.65 -9.63
CA LYS A 59 -1.35 3.51 -10.33
C LYS A 59 -1.38 2.23 -9.51
N LEU A 60 -0.54 2.11 -8.48
CA LEU A 60 -0.52 0.95 -7.59
C LEU A 60 -1.61 1.03 -6.51
N VAL A 61 -2.19 2.22 -6.29
CA VAL A 61 -3.22 2.44 -5.28
C VAL A 61 -4.46 1.64 -5.62
N ASP A 62 -4.91 0.85 -4.64
CA ASP A 62 -6.19 0.17 -4.74
C ASP A 62 -7.32 1.17 -4.59
N LYS A 63 -8.09 1.33 -5.65
CA LYS A 63 -9.22 2.28 -5.70
C LYS A 63 -10.28 1.97 -4.64
N GLN A 64 -10.44 0.70 -4.23
CA GLN A 64 -11.37 0.34 -3.16
C GLN A 64 -10.93 0.86 -1.78
N ARG A 65 -9.66 1.25 -1.62
CA ARG A 65 -9.16 1.83 -0.37
C ARG A 65 -9.45 3.32 -0.24
N ILE A 66 -9.84 3.99 -1.32
CA ILE A 66 -10.10 5.45 -1.35
C ILE A 66 -11.58 5.78 -1.58
N CYS A 67 -12.39 4.82 -2.04
CA CYS A 67 -13.82 5.04 -2.24
C CYS A 67 -14.66 4.70 -1.00
N ILE A 68 -15.86 5.28 -0.92
CA ILE A 68 -16.91 4.84 0.00
C ILE A 68 -17.33 3.42 -0.41
N ASP A 69 -17.48 2.53 0.57
CA ASP A 69 -17.69 1.11 0.32
C ASP A 69 -18.97 0.88 -0.52
N GLY A 70 -18.81 0.18 -1.65
CA GLY A 70 -19.91 -0.08 -2.58
C GLY A 70 -20.23 1.05 -3.56
N THR A 71 -19.43 2.11 -3.61
CA THR A 71 -19.63 3.25 -4.52
C THR A 71 -18.36 3.59 -5.30
N GLU A 72 -18.48 4.47 -6.30
CA GLU A 72 -17.34 5.08 -7.02
C GLU A 72 -16.97 6.47 -6.48
N VAL A 73 -17.66 6.92 -5.42
CA VAL A 73 -17.42 8.21 -4.77
C VAL A 73 -16.20 8.09 -3.87
N VAL A 74 -15.29 9.05 -3.99
CA VAL A 74 -14.07 9.11 -3.19
C VAL A 74 -14.42 9.58 -1.78
N ASP A 75 -13.95 8.83 -0.80
CA ASP A 75 -13.98 9.22 0.60
C ASP A 75 -12.76 10.11 0.87
N PHE A 76 -13.03 11.36 1.27
CA PHE A 76 -12.00 12.36 1.49
C PHE A 76 -10.96 11.94 2.55
N GLU A 77 -11.40 11.38 3.69
CA GLU A 77 -10.50 10.95 4.76
C GLU A 77 -9.63 9.78 4.29
N LYS A 78 -10.22 8.83 3.55
CA LYS A 78 -9.48 7.72 2.97
C LYS A 78 -8.48 8.20 1.92
N LEU A 79 -8.84 9.18 1.09
CA LEU A 79 -7.95 9.77 0.08
C LEU A 79 -6.73 10.41 0.76
N LEU A 80 -6.92 11.27 1.76
CA LEU A 80 -5.82 11.91 2.48
C LEU A 80 -4.91 10.88 3.15
N SER A 81 -5.51 9.90 3.83
CA SER A 81 -4.78 8.83 4.51
C SER A 81 -3.93 8.01 3.54
N VAL A 82 -4.51 7.57 2.42
CA VAL A 82 -3.79 6.81 1.39
C VAL A 82 -2.69 7.65 0.75
N THR A 83 -2.95 8.93 0.47
CA THR A 83 -1.98 9.84 -0.12
C THR A 83 -0.77 10.04 0.79
N TYR A 84 -1.00 10.27 2.09
CA TYR A 84 0.10 10.41 3.05
C TYR A 84 0.92 9.11 3.17
N ARG A 85 0.28 7.94 3.15
CA ARG A 85 1.01 6.66 3.13
C ARG A 85 1.76 6.45 1.83
N LEU A 86 1.23 6.89 0.70
CA LEU A 86 1.94 6.82 -0.58
C LEU A 86 3.23 7.66 -0.55
N LEU A 87 3.15 8.89 -0.03
CA LEU A 87 4.33 9.75 0.20
C LEU A 87 5.35 9.07 1.12
N THR A 88 4.88 8.49 2.23
CA THR A 88 5.72 7.69 3.13
C THR A 88 6.43 6.55 2.38
N PHE A 89 5.73 5.85 1.50
CA PHE A 89 6.31 4.74 0.74
C PHE A 89 7.34 5.21 -0.28
N MET A 90 7.12 6.37 -0.91
CA MET A 90 8.10 7.00 -1.81
C MET A 90 9.39 7.36 -1.07
N ASP A 91 9.29 7.96 0.13
CA ASP A 91 10.46 8.30 0.95
C ASP A 91 11.25 7.07 1.42
N ASN A 92 10.57 5.92 1.50
CA ASN A 92 11.16 4.64 1.92
C ASN A 92 11.32 3.65 0.75
N GLU A 93 11.28 4.13 -0.50
CA GLU A 93 11.24 3.31 -1.72
C GLU A 93 12.30 2.22 -1.72
N ARG A 94 13.56 2.59 -1.45
CA ARG A 94 14.68 1.65 -1.45
C ARG A 94 14.50 0.53 -0.43
N VAL A 95 14.03 0.83 0.78
CA VAL A 95 13.82 -0.18 1.83
C VAL A 95 12.75 -1.17 1.40
N ILE A 96 11.66 -0.66 0.81
CA ILE A 96 10.55 -1.49 0.36
C ILE A 96 10.99 -2.35 -0.84
N ASP A 97 11.66 -1.77 -1.84
CA ASP A 97 12.14 -2.48 -3.03
C ASP A 97 13.15 -3.60 -2.65
N ASP A 98 14.09 -3.33 -1.74
CA ASP A 98 15.08 -4.32 -1.29
C ASP A 98 14.37 -5.52 -0.63
N GLN A 99 13.44 -5.27 0.30
CA GLN A 99 12.70 -6.33 1.00
C GLN A 99 11.70 -7.06 0.07
N TRP A 100 11.05 -6.34 -0.82
CA TRP A 100 10.09 -6.90 -1.77
C TRP A 100 10.79 -7.78 -2.82
N SER A 101 11.94 -7.33 -3.34
CA SER A 101 12.77 -8.12 -4.25
C SER A 101 13.17 -9.45 -3.64
N LEU A 102 13.59 -9.46 -2.37
CA LEU A 102 13.97 -10.69 -1.67
C LEU A 102 12.82 -11.70 -1.62
N ILE A 103 11.64 -11.29 -1.18
CA ILE A 103 10.51 -12.22 -1.04
C ILE A 103 9.95 -12.68 -2.39
N VAL A 104 9.90 -11.80 -3.40
CA VAL A 104 9.45 -12.13 -4.76
C VAL A 104 10.46 -13.06 -5.45
N SER A 105 11.76 -12.83 -5.27
CA SER A 105 12.80 -13.72 -5.77
C SER A 105 12.69 -15.10 -5.11
N TYR A 106 12.51 -15.15 -3.80
CA TYR A 106 12.41 -16.42 -3.07
C TYR A 106 11.15 -17.23 -3.43
N ALA A 107 10.05 -16.55 -3.74
CA ALA A 107 8.86 -17.18 -4.32
C ALA A 107 9.09 -17.76 -5.74
N GLY A 108 10.22 -17.43 -6.38
CA GLY A 108 10.54 -17.80 -7.76
C GLY A 108 9.72 -17.03 -8.78
N ARG A 109 9.23 -15.83 -8.41
CA ARG A 109 8.38 -15.02 -9.29
C ARG A 109 9.17 -14.27 -10.35
N LEU A 110 10.38 -13.83 -10.04
CA LEU A 110 11.25 -13.14 -11.01
C LEU A 110 11.59 -14.07 -12.20
N ASP A 111 11.79 -15.36 -11.94
CA ASP A 111 12.05 -16.34 -13.00
C ASP A 111 10.80 -16.68 -13.82
N ARG A 112 9.64 -16.79 -13.14
CA ARG A 112 8.36 -17.14 -13.80
C ARG A 112 7.76 -15.98 -14.60
N PHE A 113 8.04 -14.75 -14.20
CA PHE A 113 7.49 -13.52 -14.78
C PHE A 113 8.58 -12.46 -14.96
N PRO A 114 9.59 -12.71 -15.82
CA PRO A 114 10.79 -11.87 -15.94
C PRO A 114 10.52 -10.49 -16.55
N ASN A 115 9.45 -10.34 -17.33
CA ASN A 115 9.08 -9.08 -17.99
C ASN A 115 8.14 -8.21 -17.14
N THR A 116 7.80 -8.63 -15.92
CA THR A 116 6.93 -7.86 -15.03
C THR A 116 7.79 -7.02 -14.09
N GLU A 117 7.59 -5.71 -14.10
CA GLU A 117 8.25 -4.78 -13.19
C GLU A 117 8.07 -5.21 -11.72
N LEU A 118 9.12 -5.00 -10.91
CA LEU A 118 9.18 -5.44 -9.52
C LEU A 118 7.93 -5.03 -8.70
N ARG A 119 7.51 -3.77 -8.80
CA ARG A 119 6.34 -3.24 -8.06
C ARG A 119 4.99 -3.76 -8.56
N LYS A 120 4.95 -4.33 -9.77
CA LYS A 120 3.76 -4.96 -10.37
C LYS A 120 3.69 -6.46 -10.08
N GLN A 121 4.71 -7.03 -9.45
CA GLN A 121 4.66 -8.41 -8.97
C GLN A 121 3.60 -8.54 -7.87
N VAL A 122 3.03 -9.74 -7.73
CA VAL A 122 2.06 -10.07 -6.68
C VAL A 122 2.37 -11.44 -6.09
N LEU A 123 2.19 -11.61 -4.78
CA LEU A 123 2.37 -12.89 -4.10
C LEU A 123 1.01 -13.52 -3.79
N SER A 124 0.71 -14.66 -4.43
CA SER A 124 -0.47 -15.46 -4.10
C SER A 124 -0.23 -16.33 -2.86
N LEU A 125 -1.29 -16.94 -2.32
CA LEU A 125 -1.16 -17.95 -1.26
C LEU A 125 -0.17 -19.07 -1.61
N LYS A 126 -0.17 -19.53 -2.88
CA LYS A 126 0.76 -20.58 -3.34
C LYS A 126 2.22 -20.12 -3.32
N ASP A 127 2.46 -18.84 -3.63
CA ASP A 127 3.79 -18.27 -3.59
C ASP A 127 4.28 -18.17 -2.14
N LEU A 128 3.41 -17.75 -1.21
CA LEU A 128 3.71 -17.74 0.23
C LEU A 128 3.98 -19.14 0.78
N GLN A 129 3.19 -20.14 0.41
CA GLN A 129 3.40 -21.54 0.81
C GLN A 129 4.74 -22.11 0.31
N ARG A 130 5.21 -21.67 -0.85
CA ARG A 130 6.54 -22.04 -1.36
C ARG A 130 7.65 -21.41 -0.52
N CYS A 131 7.48 -20.17 -0.07
CA CYS A 131 8.41 -19.55 0.86
C CYS A 131 8.40 -20.25 2.23
N SER A 132 7.21 -20.60 2.71
CA SER A 132 6.98 -21.13 4.05
C SER A 132 7.43 -22.58 4.23
N SER A 133 7.41 -23.38 3.17
CA SER A 133 7.86 -24.78 3.20
C SER A 133 9.34 -24.92 3.54
N GLN A 134 10.15 -23.91 3.20
CA GLN A 134 11.57 -23.86 3.55
C GLN A 134 11.81 -23.39 5.00
N LEU A 135 10.79 -22.83 5.65
CA LEU A 135 10.84 -22.28 7.01
C LEU A 135 10.08 -23.14 8.04
N SER A 136 9.65 -24.35 7.64
CA SER A 136 8.84 -25.25 8.48
C SER A 136 7.59 -24.58 9.07
N MET A 137 6.99 -23.66 8.32
CA MET A 137 5.75 -22.98 8.71
C MET A 137 4.53 -23.77 8.26
N GLU A 138 3.51 -23.80 9.10
CA GLU A 138 2.24 -24.46 8.83
C GLU A 138 1.45 -23.73 7.73
N PRO A 139 0.72 -24.44 6.85
CA PRO A 139 -0.08 -23.82 5.80
C PRO A 139 -1.09 -22.78 6.33
N GLN A 140 -1.65 -23.03 7.52
CA GLN A 140 -2.59 -22.10 8.17
C GLN A 140 -1.95 -20.73 8.46
N GLN A 141 -0.66 -20.70 8.84
CA GLN A 141 0.06 -19.46 9.12
C GLN A 141 0.21 -18.61 7.86
N THR A 142 0.38 -19.24 6.69
CA THR A 142 0.46 -18.50 5.41
C THR A 142 -0.88 -17.86 5.03
N LEU A 143 -2.00 -18.49 5.38
CA LEU A 143 -3.34 -17.93 5.20
C LEU A 143 -3.53 -16.70 6.11
N GLU A 144 -3.12 -16.81 7.37
CA GLU A 144 -3.18 -15.71 8.34
C GLU A 144 -2.30 -14.53 7.92
N MET A 145 -1.09 -14.79 7.42
CA MET A 145 -0.21 -13.76 6.86
C MET A 145 -0.86 -13.04 5.68
N LEU A 146 -1.48 -13.79 4.76
CA LEU A 146 -2.18 -13.22 3.61
C LEU A 146 -3.35 -12.34 4.08
N ALA A 147 -4.18 -12.84 5.00
CA ALA A 147 -5.31 -12.09 5.54
C ALA A 147 -4.86 -10.82 6.27
N CYS A 148 -3.74 -10.88 7.02
CA CYS A 148 -3.16 -9.73 7.70
C CYS A 148 -2.65 -8.67 6.71
N ALA A 149 -1.97 -9.10 5.63
CA ALA A 149 -1.42 -8.22 4.60
C ALA A 149 -2.51 -7.49 3.81
N THR A 150 -3.60 -8.19 3.48
CA THR A 150 -4.65 -7.70 2.58
C THR A 150 -5.89 -7.20 3.30
N GLU A 151 -5.88 -7.22 4.64
CA GLU A 151 -7.06 -6.98 5.49
C GLU A 151 -8.24 -7.89 5.11
N GLY A 152 -7.94 -9.10 4.63
CA GLY A 152 -8.91 -10.08 4.15
C GLY A 152 -9.58 -9.74 2.81
N ARG A 153 -9.23 -8.62 2.15
CA ARG A 153 -9.90 -8.15 0.92
C ARG A 153 -9.43 -8.85 -0.34
N LYS A 154 -8.21 -9.41 -0.33
CA LYS A 154 -7.55 -9.99 -1.52
C LYS A 154 -6.92 -11.34 -1.22
N VAL A 155 -6.84 -12.17 -2.26
CA VAL A 155 -6.17 -13.48 -2.26
C VAL A 155 -4.70 -13.42 -2.69
N TYR A 156 -4.15 -12.21 -2.83
CA TYR A 156 -2.76 -11.94 -3.17
C TYR A 156 -2.27 -10.66 -2.49
N ILE A 157 -0.97 -10.57 -2.24
CA ILE A 157 -0.28 -9.41 -1.68
C ILE A 157 0.33 -8.62 -2.83
N THR A 158 0.00 -7.33 -2.91
CA THR A 158 0.66 -6.37 -3.82
C THR A 158 1.87 -5.71 -3.15
N TYR A 159 2.67 -5.00 -3.95
CA TYR A 159 3.76 -4.17 -3.44
C TYR A 159 3.29 -3.19 -2.34
N LEU A 160 2.16 -2.50 -2.53
CA LEU A 160 1.65 -1.59 -1.51
C LEU A 160 1.15 -2.34 -0.27
N ASP A 161 0.46 -3.47 -0.41
CA ASP A 161 0.05 -4.28 0.76
C ASP A 161 1.27 -4.68 1.62
N PHE A 162 2.39 -5.02 0.96
CA PHE A 162 3.66 -5.30 1.64
C PHE A 162 4.30 -4.04 2.26
N ALA A 163 4.26 -2.90 1.58
CA ALA A 163 4.71 -1.62 2.15
C ALA A 163 3.94 -1.26 3.43
N TYR A 164 2.62 -1.45 3.44
CA TYR A 164 1.78 -1.28 4.64
C TYR A 164 2.22 -2.21 5.78
N LEU A 165 2.56 -3.47 5.48
CA LEU A 165 3.12 -4.37 6.50
C LEU A 165 4.44 -3.85 7.07
N LEU A 166 5.38 -3.42 6.22
CA LEU A 166 6.65 -2.86 6.68
C LEU A 166 6.44 -1.63 7.57
N GLY A 167 5.48 -0.77 7.23
CA GLY A 167 5.09 0.37 8.05
C GLY A 167 4.56 -0.06 9.42
N LYS A 168 3.61 -1.01 9.47
CA LYS A 168 3.04 -1.57 10.70
C LYS A 168 4.10 -2.26 11.58
N LEU A 169 5.14 -2.83 10.97
CA LEU A 169 6.25 -3.48 11.66
C LEU A 169 7.34 -2.49 12.12
N GLY A 170 7.22 -1.20 11.79
CA GLY A 170 8.16 -0.15 12.19
C GLY A 170 9.43 -0.07 11.35
N TYR A 171 9.43 -0.62 10.13
CA TYR A 171 10.58 -0.55 9.22
C TYR A 171 10.64 0.71 8.37
N LEU A 172 9.55 1.49 8.32
CA LEU A 172 9.46 2.71 7.52
C LEU A 172 9.50 3.95 8.41
N ARG A 173 10.09 5.03 7.90
CA ARG A 173 10.10 6.37 8.51
C ARG A 173 8.87 7.14 8.03
N TYR A 174 8.14 7.78 8.93
CA TYR A 174 6.88 8.49 8.68
C TYR A 174 6.63 9.56 9.73
#